data_AF-R5JSM5-F1
#
_entry.id   AF-R5JSM5-F1
#
_cell.length_a   1.000
_cell.length_b   1.000
_cell.length_c   1.000
_cell.angle_alpha   90.00
_cell.angle_beta   90.00
_cell.angle_gamma   90.00
#
_symmetry.space_group_name_H-M   'P 1'
#
loop_
_entity.id
_entity.type
_entity.pdbx_description
1 polymer ?
#
loop_
_entity_poly.entity_id
_entity_poly.type
_entity_poly.pdbx_seq_one_letter_code
_entity_poly.pdbx_strand_id
1 'polypeptide(L)'
;MRKITYFIAALALLGSTQFANAQEPTTAAPTPTYPEADVISFYGKTYEPASDHKLILRTNWGLSPDNFVDDYINKDAVLHMINLEWSSFYTNAGATVTDYDYLHFDFWPDQDCQFVVGVTWNYPAMADAYSEIFDLKANQWNSIDLPIENFDWTAENKNYVINGLRLGSRDGIYEPLSKQYAPNIYVSNIFAYKGSPTGIKSDKANNGLNIYPTAVTDYITIDSEEAVQSANLYAISGQLAGSYNMAGENQINLSALQSGSYIISVKLVSGKTVSKHIIKL
;
A
#
# COMPACT_ATOMS: atom_id res chain seq x y z
N MET A 1 49.80 -52.20 30.50
CA MET A 1 48.32 -52.33 30.41
C MET A 1 47.70 -50.93 30.40
N ARG A 2 47.48 -50.37 29.21
CA ARG A 2 46.87 -49.03 29.03
C ARG A 2 45.37 -49.23 28.82
N LYS A 3 44.53 -48.62 29.67
CA LYS A 3 43.07 -48.63 29.50
C LYS A 3 42.64 -47.45 28.62
N ILE A 4 41.82 -47.80 27.65
CA ILE A 4 41.27 -46.99 26.56
C ILE A 4 40.19 -46.05 27.10
N THR A 5 40.24 -44.78 26.68
CA THR A 5 39.19 -43.78 26.94
C THR A 5 38.26 -43.74 25.74
N TYR A 6 36.96 -43.98 25.93
CA TYR A 6 35.93 -43.74 24.93
C TYR A 6 35.36 -42.33 25.15
N PHE A 7 35.66 -41.39 24.25
CA PHE A 7 34.91 -40.14 24.13
C PHE A 7 33.84 -40.34 23.06
N ILE A 8 32.57 -40.27 23.47
CA ILE A 8 31.42 -40.20 22.58
C ILE A 8 31.40 -38.77 22.01
N ALA A 9 31.65 -38.63 20.71
CA ALA A 9 31.40 -37.38 20.01
C ALA A 9 29.89 -37.29 19.70
N ALA A 10 29.17 -36.47 20.47
CA ALA A 10 27.82 -36.07 20.11
C ALA A 10 27.91 -35.05 18.97
N LEU A 11 27.54 -35.48 17.76
CA LEU A 11 27.40 -34.59 16.60
C LEU A 11 26.09 -33.82 16.75
N ALA A 12 26.13 -32.64 17.36
CA ALA A 12 25.01 -31.70 17.32
C ALA A 12 24.99 -31.06 15.93
N LEU A 13 24.10 -31.54 15.04
CA LEU A 13 23.69 -30.74 13.87
C LEU A 13 22.92 -29.54 14.41
N LEU A 14 23.62 -28.42 14.60
CA LEU A 14 23.00 -27.12 14.65
C LEU A 14 22.51 -26.81 13.23
N GLY A 15 21.24 -27.13 12.97
CA GLY A 15 20.51 -26.50 11.88
C GLY A 15 20.44 -25.02 12.19
N SER A 16 21.39 -24.25 11.66
CA SER A 16 21.22 -22.82 11.52
C SER A 16 20.06 -22.62 10.55
N THR A 17 18.87 -22.33 11.06
CA THR A 17 17.88 -21.60 10.27
C THR A 17 18.54 -20.27 9.96
N GLN A 18 19.06 -20.17 8.75
CA GLN A 18 19.60 -18.95 8.19
C GLN A 18 18.39 -18.01 8.04
N PHE A 19 18.12 -17.20 9.06
CA PHE A 19 17.25 -16.04 8.87
C PHE A 19 17.91 -15.25 7.74
N ALA A 20 17.19 -15.11 6.61
CA ALA A 20 17.58 -14.14 5.60
C ALA A 20 17.81 -12.82 6.35
N ASN A 21 18.97 -12.18 6.14
CA ASN A 21 19.20 -10.85 6.71
C ASN A 21 18.01 -9.99 6.31
N ALA A 22 17.22 -9.55 7.29
CA ALA A 22 16.20 -8.53 7.07
C ALA A 22 16.94 -7.33 6.50
N GLN A 23 16.72 -7.07 5.21
CA GLN A 23 17.29 -5.90 4.57
C GLN A 23 16.48 -4.70 5.09
N GLU A 24 17.12 -3.55 5.23
CA GLU A 24 16.47 -2.28 5.56
C GLU A 24 16.37 -1.45 4.27
N PRO A 25 15.39 -0.53 4.12
CA PRO A 25 15.31 0.32 2.95
C PRO A 25 16.57 1.20 2.85
N THR A 26 17.32 1.06 1.75
CA THR A 26 18.52 1.88 1.50
C THR A 26 18.23 3.17 0.73
N THR A 27 16.99 3.35 0.27
CA THR A 27 16.48 4.57 -0.37
C THR A 27 15.26 5.08 0.39
N ALA A 28 15.03 6.39 0.38
CA ALA A 28 13.81 6.97 0.93
C ALA A 28 12.56 6.51 0.17
N ALA A 29 11.39 6.65 0.79
CA ALA A 29 10.11 6.42 0.13
C ALA A 29 9.94 7.39 -1.06
N PRO A 30 9.13 7.03 -2.06
CA PRO A 30 8.76 7.94 -3.15
C PRO A 30 8.29 9.29 -2.62
N THR A 31 8.72 10.39 -3.23
CA THR A 31 8.26 11.73 -2.83
C THR A 31 6.88 12.00 -3.44
N PRO A 32 5.83 12.21 -2.64
CA PRO A 32 4.51 12.57 -3.17
C PRO A 32 4.53 13.90 -3.93
N THR A 33 3.66 14.04 -4.94
CA THR A 33 3.64 15.23 -5.82
C THR A 33 2.26 15.87 -5.95
N TYR A 34 1.29 15.44 -5.14
CA TYR A 34 -0.05 16.02 -5.09
C TYR A 34 -0.02 17.47 -4.58
N PRO A 35 -0.93 18.35 -5.05
CA PRO A 35 -1.08 19.68 -4.49
C PRO A 35 -1.38 19.63 -3.00
N GLU A 36 -0.65 20.39 -2.17
CA GLU A 36 -0.81 20.38 -0.71
C GLU A 36 -2.24 20.73 -0.27
N ALA A 37 -2.94 21.59 -1.01
CA ALA A 37 -4.35 21.93 -0.76
C ALA A 37 -5.32 20.76 -0.95
N ASP A 38 -4.90 19.73 -1.68
CA ASP A 38 -5.68 18.53 -1.97
C ASP A 38 -5.25 17.34 -1.08
N VAL A 39 -4.48 17.59 -0.01
CA VAL A 39 -3.92 16.57 0.87
C VAL A 39 -4.30 16.80 2.33
N ILE A 40 -4.65 15.72 3.04
CA ILE A 40 -4.64 15.66 4.50
C ILE A 40 -3.55 14.67 4.92
N SER A 41 -2.47 15.18 5.52
CA SER A 41 -1.38 14.34 6.00
C SER A 41 -1.61 13.83 7.41
N PHE A 42 -1.29 12.55 7.60
CA PHE A 42 -1.30 11.85 8.89
C PHE A 42 0.12 11.54 9.37
N TYR A 43 1.02 11.25 8.44
CA TYR A 43 2.44 10.98 8.69
C TYR A 43 3.28 11.19 7.43
N GLY A 44 4.46 11.78 7.55
CA GLY A 44 5.38 11.95 6.43
C GLY A 44 6.14 13.27 6.51
N LYS A 45 7.15 13.40 5.66
CA LYS A 45 8.02 14.58 5.63
C LYS A 45 7.61 15.62 4.57
N THR A 46 7.18 15.16 3.40
CA THR A 46 6.81 16.05 2.28
C THR A 46 5.59 16.89 2.64
N TYR A 47 4.60 16.26 3.26
CA TYR A 47 3.45 16.92 3.86
C TYR A 47 3.54 16.74 5.37
N GLU A 48 4.03 17.75 6.08
CA GLU A 48 4.09 17.71 7.54
C GLU A 48 2.64 17.69 8.10
N PRO A 49 2.25 16.70 8.90
CA PRO A 49 0.88 16.60 9.39
C PRO A 49 0.58 17.71 10.40
N ALA A 50 -0.59 18.35 10.24
CA ALA A 50 -1.14 19.25 11.25
C ALA A 50 -1.33 18.49 12.58
N SER A 51 -1.20 19.19 13.71
CA SER A 51 -1.31 18.60 15.06
C SER A 51 -2.57 17.76 15.27
N ASP A 52 -3.66 18.16 14.63
CA ASP A 52 -4.98 17.55 14.77
C ASP A 52 -5.06 16.18 14.09
N HIS A 53 -4.33 16.01 12.98
CA HIS A 53 -4.34 14.81 12.13
C HIS A 53 -3.11 13.92 12.32
N LYS A 54 -2.05 14.44 12.94
CA LYS A 54 -0.80 13.70 13.16
C LYS A 54 -1.06 12.39 13.91
N LEU A 55 -0.55 11.29 13.36
CA LEU A 55 -0.64 9.98 14.00
C LEU A 55 0.24 9.91 15.25
N ILE A 56 -0.34 9.32 16.28
CA ILE A 56 0.29 9.05 17.56
C ILE A 56 0.13 7.55 17.82
N LEU A 57 1.23 6.90 18.18
CA LEU A 57 1.26 5.48 18.50
C LEU A 57 0.37 5.17 19.72
N ARG A 58 -0.49 4.15 19.61
CA ARG A 58 -1.17 3.54 20.76
C ARG A 58 -0.32 2.42 21.34
N THR A 59 0.40 2.72 22.40
CA THR A 59 1.30 1.77 23.07
C THR A 59 0.60 0.74 23.94
N ASN A 60 -0.71 0.89 24.18
CA ASN A 60 -1.51 -0.05 24.97
C ASN A 60 -2.28 -1.05 24.10
N TRP A 61 -2.40 -0.84 22.78
CA TRP A 61 -3.20 -1.64 21.85
C TRP A 61 -2.35 -2.06 20.64
N GLY A 62 -2.04 -3.35 20.52
CA GLY A 62 -1.22 -3.92 19.44
C GLY A 62 0.23 -4.09 19.89
N LEU A 63 1.18 -3.71 19.02
CA LEU A 63 2.62 -3.76 19.30
C LEU A 63 3.04 -3.01 20.57
N SER A 64 4.02 -3.57 21.29
CA SER A 64 4.70 -2.91 22.42
C SER A 64 5.57 -1.75 21.93
N PRO A 65 5.83 -0.70 22.74
CA PRO A 65 6.80 0.34 22.39
C PRO A 65 8.15 -0.17 21.90
N ASP A 66 8.64 -1.29 22.45
CA ASP A 66 9.93 -1.89 22.08
C ASP A 66 9.96 -2.46 20.65
N ASN A 67 8.79 -2.60 20.02
CA ASN A 67 8.64 -3.02 18.62
C ASN A 67 8.70 -1.83 17.64
N PHE A 68 8.83 -0.61 18.15
CA PHE A 68 9.01 0.59 17.33
C PHE A 68 10.46 1.03 17.42
N VAL A 69 11.07 1.24 16.26
CA VAL A 69 12.35 1.91 16.17
C VAL A 69 12.07 3.30 15.61
N ASP A 70 12.45 4.32 16.37
CA ASP A 70 12.54 5.69 15.85
C ASP A 70 13.67 5.70 14.83
N ASP A 71 13.34 5.45 13.57
CA ASP A 71 14.33 5.43 12.51
C ASP A 71 14.23 6.67 11.61
N TYR A 72 15.35 7.37 11.50
CA TYR A 72 15.57 8.38 10.48
C TYR A 72 16.37 7.72 9.35
N ILE A 73 15.75 6.79 8.63
CA ILE A 73 16.39 6.20 7.46
C ILE A 73 16.53 7.29 6.39
N ASN A 74 17.78 7.63 6.05
CA ASN A 74 18.10 8.57 4.98
C ASN A 74 17.43 9.96 5.07
N LYS A 75 17.16 10.46 6.29
CA LYS A 75 16.53 11.77 6.56
C LYS A 75 15.05 11.88 6.16
N ASP A 76 14.35 10.76 5.97
CA ASP A 76 12.89 10.75 5.79
C ASP A 76 12.18 10.33 7.08
N ALA A 77 10.91 10.70 7.24
CA ALA A 77 10.09 10.25 8.35
C ALA A 77 9.61 8.82 8.04
N VAL A 78 10.15 7.82 8.73
CA VAL A 78 9.79 6.41 8.53
C VAL A 78 9.38 5.76 9.85
N LEU A 79 8.21 5.12 9.87
CA LEU A 79 7.77 4.28 10.96
C LEU A 79 8.32 2.87 10.75
N HIS A 80 9.27 2.43 11.59
CA HIS A 80 9.76 1.05 11.57
C HIS A 80 9.05 0.23 12.65
N MET A 81 8.33 -0.81 12.21
CA MET A 81 7.65 -1.76 13.08
C MET A 81 8.31 -3.13 12.98
N ILE A 82 8.69 -3.68 14.13
CA ILE A 82 9.31 -5.00 14.27
C ILE A 82 8.30 -6.00 14.83
N ASN A 83 8.25 -7.20 14.26
CA ASN A 83 7.31 -8.28 14.56
C ASN A 83 5.85 -7.82 14.48
N LEU A 84 5.49 -7.07 13.42
CA LEU A 84 4.15 -6.56 13.25
C LEU A 84 3.13 -7.70 13.09
N GLU A 85 2.39 -7.97 14.15
CA GLU A 85 1.12 -8.69 14.05
C GLU A 85 0.01 -7.69 13.69
N TRP A 86 -0.17 -6.67 14.53
CA TRP A 86 -0.97 -5.50 14.24
C TRP A 86 -0.58 -4.35 15.17
N SER A 87 -0.81 -3.12 14.75
CA SER A 87 -0.62 -1.93 15.58
C SER A 87 -1.73 -0.92 15.33
N SER A 88 -1.99 -0.08 16.33
CA SER A 88 -2.98 0.98 16.26
C SER A 88 -2.36 2.36 16.51
N PHE A 89 -2.91 3.34 15.82
CA PHE A 89 -2.55 4.74 15.90
C PHE A 89 -3.82 5.58 16.07
N TYR A 90 -3.69 6.74 16.69
CA TYR A 90 -4.76 7.72 16.78
C TYR A 90 -4.29 9.10 16.37
N THR A 91 -5.25 9.96 16.16
CA THR A 91 -5.08 11.39 15.88
C THR A 91 -5.72 12.19 17.02
N ASN A 92 -5.37 13.46 17.16
CA ASN A 92 -5.91 14.29 18.24
C ASN A 92 -7.37 14.71 18.00
N ALA A 93 -7.75 15.02 16.76
CA ALA A 93 -9.10 15.50 16.41
C ALA A 93 -9.81 14.64 15.34
N GLY A 94 -9.10 13.74 14.66
CA GLY A 94 -9.61 13.05 13.48
C GLY A 94 -9.60 13.91 12.23
N ALA A 95 -9.73 13.25 11.08
CA ALA A 95 -9.85 13.89 9.78
C ALA A 95 -11.15 13.46 9.11
N THR A 96 -11.91 14.44 8.60
CA THR A 96 -13.07 14.15 7.74
C THR A 96 -12.58 14.07 6.30
N VAL A 97 -12.69 12.90 5.68
CA VAL A 97 -12.16 12.64 4.33
C VAL A 97 -13.26 12.42 3.28
N THR A 98 -14.48 12.93 3.53
CA THR A 98 -15.63 12.76 2.63
C THR A 98 -15.38 13.26 1.21
N ASP A 99 -14.62 14.37 1.08
CA ASP A 99 -14.33 15.00 -0.21
C ASP A 99 -12.99 14.53 -0.82
N TYR A 100 -12.40 13.46 -0.27
CA TYR A 100 -11.13 12.89 -0.71
C TYR A 100 -11.35 11.53 -1.35
N ASP A 101 -10.49 11.16 -2.30
CA ASP A 101 -10.69 9.98 -3.13
C ASP A 101 -9.94 8.76 -2.59
N TYR A 102 -8.71 8.98 -2.09
CA TYR A 102 -7.79 7.90 -1.72
C TYR A 102 -7.08 8.15 -0.39
N LEU A 103 -6.75 7.07 0.30
CA LEU A 103 -5.79 7.03 1.41
C LEU A 103 -4.51 6.35 0.92
N HIS A 104 -3.40 7.09 0.96
CA HIS A 104 -2.09 6.68 0.48
C HIS A 104 -1.19 6.16 1.61
N PHE A 105 -0.34 5.18 1.26
CA PHE A 105 0.74 4.67 2.09
C PHE A 105 1.94 4.27 1.23
N ASP A 106 3.15 4.51 1.72
CA ASP A 106 4.35 3.86 1.21
C ASP A 106 4.80 2.77 2.20
N PHE A 107 4.71 1.50 1.80
CA PHE A 107 5.13 0.35 2.59
C PHE A 107 6.42 -0.26 2.05
N TRP A 108 7.34 -0.62 2.94
CA TRP A 108 8.51 -1.45 2.60
C TRP A 108 8.55 -2.64 3.56
N PRO A 109 8.25 -3.85 3.11
CA PRO A 109 8.42 -5.05 3.91
C PRO A 109 9.75 -5.76 3.60
N ASP A 110 10.33 -6.46 4.57
CA ASP A 110 11.52 -7.29 4.38
C ASP A 110 11.24 -8.64 3.67
N GLN A 111 9.97 -8.99 3.49
CA GLN A 111 9.51 -10.18 2.76
C GLN A 111 8.15 -9.95 2.09
N ASP A 112 7.84 -10.75 1.07
CA ASP A 112 6.54 -10.70 0.40
C ASP A 112 5.45 -11.03 1.42
N CYS A 113 4.44 -10.17 1.53
CA CYS A 113 3.35 -10.34 2.47
C CYS A 113 2.01 -9.92 1.88
N GLN A 114 0.93 -10.38 2.50
CA GLN A 114 -0.40 -9.84 2.28
C GLN A 114 -0.72 -8.90 3.44
N PHE A 115 -1.35 -7.78 3.14
CA PHE A 115 -1.56 -6.71 4.09
C PHE A 115 -2.98 -6.16 4.03
N VAL A 116 -3.38 -5.52 5.12
CA VAL A 116 -4.67 -4.86 5.27
C VAL A 116 -4.48 -3.60 6.12
N VAL A 117 -5.22 -2.56 5.79
CA VAL A 117 -5.27 -1.33 6.57
C VAL A 117 -6.67 -1.16 7.12
N GLY A 118 -6.75 -0.84 8.41
CA GLY A 118 -7.97 -0.40 9.07
C GLY A 118 -7.95 1.11 9.33
N VAL A 119 -9.12 1.72 9.25
CA VAL A 119 -9.43 3.07 9.75
C VAL A 119 -10.39 2.92 10.93
N THR A 120 -10.23 3.77 11.93
CA THR A 120 -11.04 3.74 13.16
C THR A 120 -11.68 5.09 13.42
N TRP A 121 -12.86 5.10 14.03
CA TRP A 121 -13.55 6.32 14.47
C TRP A 121 -14.17 6.12 15.84
N ASN A 122 -14.55 7.23 16.49
CA ASN A 122 -15.18 7.22 17.82
C ASN A 122 -16.59 7.85 17.84
N TYR A 123 -17.09 8.35 16.71
CA TYR A 123 -18.42 8.97 16.60
C TYR A 123 -19.13 8.54 15.31
N PRO A 124 -20.45 8.21 15.34
CA PRO A 124 -21.37 8.26 16.49
C PRO A 124 -21.17 7.12 17.50
N ALA A 125 -20.42 6.08 17.14
CA ALA A 125 -19.98 5.01 18.02
C ALA A 125 -18.54 4.60 17.65
N MET A 126 -17.83 3.93 18.56
CA MET A 126 -16.52 3.38 18.25
C MET A 126 -16.66 2.19 17.32
N ALA A 127 -16.04 2.27 16.14
CA ALA A 127 -15.99 1.19 15.18
C ALA A 127 -14.81 1.37 14.21
N ASP A 128 -14.64 0.37 13.36
CA ASP A 128 -13.54 0.23 12.41
C ASP A 128 -14.06 -0.18 11.04
N ALA A 129 -13.29 0.19 10.01
CA ALA A 129 -13.45 -0.27 8.64
C ALA A 129 -12.08 -0.63 8.08
N TYR A 130 -12.04 -1.56 7.14
CA TYR A 130 -10.85 -2.18 6.61
C TYR A 130 -10.86 -2.10 5.09
N SER A 131 -9.67 -1.97 4.52
CA SER A 131 -9.44 -2.13 3.09
C SER A 131 -9.65 -3.58 2.65
N GLU A 132 -9.71 -3.80 1.34
CA GLU A 132 -9.41 -5.11 0.78
C GLU A 132 -7.97 -5.54 1.13
N ILE A 133 -7.71 -6.84 1.01
CA ILE A 133 -6.36 -7.38 1.14
C ILE A 133 -5.55 -7.02 -0.10
N PHE A 134 -4.33 -6.55 0.10
CA PHE A 134 -3.38 -6.27 -0.98
C PHE A 134 -2.03 -6.93 -0.73
N ASP A 135 -1.30 -7.23 -1.80
CA ASP A 135 0.03 -7.81 -1.72
C ASP A 135 1.09 -6.71 -1.62
N LEU A 136 2.08 -6.91 -0.76
CA LEU A 136 3.30 -6.11 -0.69
C LEU A 136 4.49 -6.95 -1.13
N LYS A 137 5.41 -6.34 -1.87
CA LYS A 137 6.63 -6.97 -2.36
C LYS A 137 7.82 -6.63 -1.49
N ALA A 138 8.58 -7.67 -1.16
CA ALA A 138 9.79 -7.58 -0.35
C ALA A 138 10.81 -6.62 -0.92
N ASN A 139 11.57 -6.00 -0.04
CA ASN A 139 12.81 -5.30 -0.34
C ASN A 139 12.66 -4.11 -1.30
N GLN A 140 11.46 -3.56 -1.42
CA GLN A 140 11.16 -2.37 -2.23
C GLN A 140 10.00 -1.58 -1.63
N TRP A 141 9.92 -0.29 -1.99
CA TRP A 141 8.79 0.55 -1.63
C TRP A 141 7.58 0.18 -2.50
N ASN A 142 6.45 -0.02 -1.83
CA ASN A 142 5.15 -0.31 -2.40
C ASN A 142 4.26 0.89 -2.08
N SER A 143 3.99 1.73 -3.08
CA SER A 143 3.05 2.84 -2.96
C SER A 143 1.63 2.32 -3.18
N ILE A 144 0.82 2.37 -2.13
CA ILE A 144 -0.54 1.82 -2.11
C ILE A 144 -1.54 2.97 -1.97
N ASP A 145 -2.42 3.06 -2.96
CA ASP A 145 -3.54 4.00 -3.00
C ASP A 145 -4.85 3.24 -2.78
N LEU A 146 -5.44 3.40 -1.60
CA LEU A 146 -6.68 2.73 -1.20
C LEU A 146 -7.87 3.68 -1.43
N PRO A 147 -8.82 3.36 -2.33
CA PRO A 147 -10.02 4.18 -2.50
C PRO A 147 -10.76 4.26 -1.17
N ILE A 148 -11.05 5.47 -0.69
CA ILE A 148 -11.70 5.68 0.61
C ILE A 148 -13.07 5.00 0.63
N GLU A 149 -13.81 5.08 -0.47
CA GLU A 149 -15.13 4.45 -0.62
C GLU A 149 -15.11 2.91 -0.50
N ASN A 150 -13.97 2.26 -0.74
CA ASN A 150 -13.86 0.80 -0.76
C ASN A 150 -13.56 0.19 0.61
N PHE A 151 -13.32 0.99 1.64
CA PHE A 151 -13.26 0.46 3.00
C PHE A 151 -14.65 -0.07 3.39
N ASP A 152 -14.72 -1.12 4.21
CA ASP A 152 -15.96 -1.74 4.65
C ASP A 152 -16.73 -0.91 5.71
N TRP A 153 -16.91 0.39 5.44
CA TRP A 153 -17.58 1.35 6.31
C TRP A 153 -18.93 0.85 6.78
N THR A 154 -19.14 0.92 8.10
CA THR A 154 -20.47 0.70 8.65
C THR A 154 -21.41 1.85 8.27
N ALA A 155 -22.72 1.57 8.19
CA ALA A 155 -23.72 2.56 7.81
C ALA A 155 -23.79 3.80 8.73
N GLU A 156 -23.16 3.73 9.91
CA GLU A 156 -23.15 4.75 10.95
C GLU A 156 -22.10 5.84 10.71
N ASN A 157 -21.05 5.58 9.90
CA ASN A 157 -20.00 6.55 9.58
C ASN A 157 -20.04 7.01 8.11
N LYS A 158 -21.14 7.66 7.72
CA LYS A 158 -21.31 8.21 6.35
C LYS A 158 -20.46 9.44 6.05
N ASN A 159 -19.75 9.97 7.05
CA ASN A 159 -18.90 11.15 6.88
C ASN A 159 -17.43 10.75 6.66
N TYR A 160 -17.10 9.46 6.61
CA TYR A 160 -15.72 8.98 6.43
C TYR A 160 -14.74 9.71 7.35
N VAL A 161 -15.05 9.72 8.64
CA VAL A 161 -14.14 10.28 9.64
C VAL A 161 -13.10 9.23 10.02
N ILE A 162 -11.82 9.63 10.00
CA ILE A 162 -10.69 8.82 10.43
C ILE A 162 -10.12 9.44 11.71
N ASN A 163 -10.33 8.80 12.86
CA ASN A 163 -9.71 9.18 14.13
C ASN A 163 -8.41 8.41 14.42
N GLY A 164 -8.14 7.35 13.67
CA GLY A 164 -6.96 6.52 13.86
C GLY A 164 -6.84 5.46 12.79
N LEU A 165 -5.70 4.78 12.78
CA LEU A 165 -5.39 3.71 11.85
C LEU A 165 -5.08 2.42 12.60
N ARG A 166 -5.35 1.29 11.94
CA ARG A 166 -4.89 -0.04 12.33
C ARG A 166 -4.05 -0.58 11.18
N LEU A 167 -2.80 -0.90 11.43
CA LEU A 167 -1.92 -1.50 10.44
C LEU A 167 -1.72 -2.96 10.80
N GLY A 168 -1.93 -3.85 9.83
CA GLY A 168 -1.97 -5.29 10.08
C GLY A 168 -3.35 -5.76 10.55
N SER A 169 -3.51 -7.07 10.50
CA SER A 169 -4.72 -7.87 10.74
C SER A 169 -5.90 -7.26 11.52
N ARG A 170 -7.11 -7.60 11.08
CA ARG A 170 -8.39 -7.61 11.82
C ARG A 170 -8.57 -8.93 12.59
N ASP A 171 -9.05 -8.80 13.82
CA ASP A 171 -9.35 -9.93 14.70
C ASP A 171 -10.33 -10.92 14.04
N GLY A 172 -10.04 -12.22 14.15
CA GLY A 172 -10.87 -13.31 13.64
C GLY A 172 -10.90 -13.52 12.12
N ILE A 173 -10.75 -12.47 11.30
CA ILE A 173 -10.83 -12.59 9.83
C ILE A 173 -9.43 -12.58 9.19
N TYR A 174 -8.55 -11.68 9.62
CA TYR A 174 -7.23 -11.47 9.00
C TYR A 174 -6.07 -11.85 9.92
N GLU A 175 -6.35 -12.42 11.11
CA GLU A 175 -5.37 -12.92 12.07
C GLU A 175 -4.30 -13.87 11.49
N PRO A 176 -4.64 -14.76 10.52
CA PRO A 176 -3.64 -15.58 9.87
C PRO A 176 -2.66 -14.78 9.01
N LEU A 177 -3.08 -13.63 8.43
CA LEU A 177 -2.23 -12.78 7.59
C LEU A 177 -1.15 -12.08 8.43
N SER A 178 -1.51 -11.61 9.62
CA SER A 178 -0.56 -10.97 10.56
C SER A 178 0.50 -11.90 11.13
N LYS A 179 0.18 -13.19 11.27
CA LYS A 179 1.11 -14.17 11.85
C LYS A 179 2.15 -14.63 10.85
N GLN A 180 2.01 -14.28 9.57
CA GLN A 180 2.75 -14.96 8.53
C GLN A 180 3.77 -14.12 7.79
N TYR A 181 3.64 -12.80 7.58
CA TYR A 181 4.66 -12.13 6.75
C TYR A 181 5.01 -10.66 7.03
N ALA A 182 6.33 -10.41 7.20
CA ALA A 182 7.08 -9.17 7.45
C ALA A 182 7.39 -8.86 8.93
N PRO A 183 8.36 -9.56 9.56
CA PRO A 183 8.85 -9.17 10.87
C PRO A 183 9.47 -7.77 10.86
N ASN A 184 9.80 -7.17 9.72
CA ASN A 184 10.12 -5.76 9.63
C ASN A 184 9.32 -5.11 8.51
N ILE A 185 8.54 -4.09 8.87
CA ILE A 185 7.87 -3.24 7.91
C ILE A 185 8.13 -1.78 8.23
N TYR A 186 8.44 -1.02 7.19
CA TYR A 186 8.63 0.40 7.23
C TYR A 186 7.46 1.09 6.53
N VAL A 187 6.97 2.18 7.12
CA VAL A 187 5.84 2.93 6.59
C VAL A 187 6.19 4.40 6.51
N SER A 188 5.94 5.01 5.37
CA SER A 188 6.07 6.45 5.16
C SER A 188 4.84 7.00 4.42
N ASN A 189 4.77 8.32 4.31
CA ASN A 189 3.79 9.06 3.50
C ASN A 189 2.35 8.55 3.66
N ILE A 190 1.78 8.73 4.85
CA ILE A 190 0.39 8.41 5.14
C ILE A 190 -0.44 9.68 4.98
N PHE A 191 -1.27 9.74 3.94
CA PHE A 191 -2.11 10.91 3.69
C PHE A 191 -3.36 10.56 2.86
N ALA A 192 -4.44 11.30 3.06
CA ALA A 192 -5.58 11.29 2.14
C ALA A 192 -5.40 12.35 1.06
N TYR A 193 -5.81 12.08 -0.19
CA TYR A 193 -5.73 13.06 -1.27
C TYR A 193 -6.90 13.00 -2.26
N LYS A 194 -7.04 14.09 -3.05
CA LYS A 194 -8.00 14.20 -4.16
C LYS A 194 -7.33 13.94 -5.51
N GLY A 195 -8.07 13.38 -6.46
CA GLY A 195 -7.64 13.13 -7.82
C GLY A 195 -7.37 11.66 -8.10
N SER A 196 -6.50 11.37 -9.06
CA SER A 196 -6.20 9.99 -9.47
C SER A 196 -4.87 9.51 -8.90
N PRO A 197 -4.72 8.21 -8.60
CA PRO A 197 -3.47 7.66 -8.11
C PRO A 197 -2.35 7.85 -9.10
N THR A 198 -1.22 8.37 -8.62
CA THR A 198 0.04 8.34 -9.35
C THR A 198 0.77 6.99 -9.19
N GLY A 199 0.30 6.12 -8.28
CA GLY A 199 0.82 4.77 -8.04
C GLY A 199 0.32 3.72 -9.04
N ILE A 200 1.21 2.81 -9.44
CA ILE A 200 0.87 1.65 -10.29
C ILE A 200 0.18 0.61 -9.41
N LYS A 201 -1.14 0.50 -9.50
CA LYS A 201 -1.85 -0.69 -8.99
C LYS A 201 -1.29 -1.94 -9.68
N SER A 202 -0.70 -2.85 -8.91
CA SER A 202 -0.67 -4.26 -9.27
C SER A 202 -1.83 -4.97 -8.57
N ASP A 203 -3.06 -4.55 -8.84
CA ASP A 203 -4.23 -5.26 -8.33
C ASP A 203 -4.32 -6.62 -9.06
N LYS A 204 -3.90 -7.69 -8.40
CA LYS A 204 -4.47 -9.03 -8.60
C LYS A 204 -5.54 -9.25 -7.54
N ALA A 205 -6.68 -8.60 -7.73
CA ALA A 205 -7.96 -9.06 -7.22
C ALA A 205 -8.95 -9.01 -8.39
N ASN A 206 -9.73 -10.07 -8.59
CA ASN A 206 -10.67 -10.26 -9.69
C ASN A 206 -11.64 -9.08 -9.85
N ASN A 207 -11.25 -8.04 -10.58
CA ASN A 207 -12.06 -6.86 -10.82
C ASN A 207 -12.82 -6.90 -12.15
N GLY A 208 -12.92 -8.08 -12.77
CA GLY A 208 -13.51 -8.22 -14.11
C GLY A 208 -12.79 -7.41 -15.19
N LEU A 209 -11.68 -6.71 -14.87
CA LEU A 209 -10.95 -5.79 -15.74
C LEU A 209 -9.52 -6.27 -15.95
N ASN A 210 -9.19 -6.65 -17.19
CA ASN A 210 -7.89 -7.10 -17.63
C ASN A 210 -7.38 -6.25 -18.80
N ILE A 211 -6.13 -5.79 -18.72
CA ILE A 211 -5.48 -5.05 -19.82
C ILE A 211 -4.35 -5.90 -20.39
N TYR A 212 -4.36 -6.19 -21.69
CA TYR A 212 -3.35 -7.01 -22.36
C TYR A 212 -3.14 -6.65 -23.83
N PRO A 213 -1.95 -6.91 -24.40
CA PRO A 213 -0.74 -7.39 -23.73
C PRO A 213 -0.08 -6.28 -22.90
N THR A 214 0.77 -6.66 -21.93
CA THR A 214 1.60 -5.71 -21.17
C THR A 214 2.91 -5.35 -21.87
N ALA A 215 3.31 -6.12 -22.88
CA ALA A 215 4.32 -5.73 -23.86
C ALA A 215 3.59 -5.50 -25.20
N VAL A 216 3.48 -4.26 -25.64
CA VAL A 216 2.60 -3.84 -26.73
C VAL A 216 3.40 -3.29 -27.90
N THR A 217 3.02 -3.69 -29.12
CA THR A 217 3.49 -3.05 -30.35
C THR A 217 2.47 -2.06 -30.86
N ASP A 218 1.23 -2.51 -31.11
CA ASP A 218 0.23 -1.68 -31.78
C ASP A 218 -1.02 -1.45 -30.95
N TYR A 219 -1.58 -2.49 -30.33
CA TYR A 219 -2.85 -2.38 -29.63
C TYR A 219 -2.77 -3.00 -28.25
N ILE A 220 -3.47 -2.36 -27.31
CA ILE A 220 -3.89 -2.97 -26.07
C ILE A 220 -5.40 -3.19 -26.10
N THR A 221 -5.84 -4.27 -25.46
CA THR A 221 -7.23 -4.61 -25.22
C THR A 221 -7.51 -4.43 -23.72
N ILE A 222 -8.63 -3.80 -23.42
CA ILE A 222 -9.21 -3.63 -22.09
C ILE A 222 -10.44 -4.52 -22.03
N ASP A 223 -10.28 -5.70 -21.46
CA ASP A 223 -11.39 -6.61 -21.19
C ASP A 223 -12.01 -6.21 -19.86
N SER A 224 -13.27 -5.78 -19.85
CA SER A 224 -13.96 -5.35 -18.63
C SER A 224 -15.42 -5.80 -18.63
N GLU A 225 -15.91 -6.30 -17.49
CA GLU A 225 -17.35 -6.56 -17.29
C GLU A 225 -18.19 -5.28 -17.30
N GLU A 226 -17.58 -4.16 -16.93
CA GLU A 226 -18.20 -2.85 -16.91
C GLU A 226 -17.75 -2.00 -18.11
N ALA A 227 -18.63 -1.12 -18.58
CA ALA A 227 -18.26 -0.19 -19.65
C ALA A 227 -17.11 0.72 -19.25
N VAL A 228 -16.13 0.84 -20.14
CA VAL A 228 -14.99 1.74 -19.95
C VAL A 228 -15.39 3.16 -20.37
N GLN A 229 -15.19 4.12 -19.47
CA GLN A 229 -15.44 5.54 -19.75
C GLN A 229 -14.25 6.17 -20.51
N SER A 230 -13.05 6.00 -19.98
CA SER A 230 -11.84 6.62 -20.55
C SER A 230 -10.58 5.86 -20.17
N ALA A 231 -9.52 6.03 -20.95
CA ALA A 231 -8.18 5.58 -20.62
C ALA A 231 -7.16 6.68 -20.85
N ASN A 232 -6.24 6.85 -19.90
CA ASN A 232 -5.14 7.79 -19.97
C ASN A 232 -3.82 7.04 -19.90
N LEU A 233 -2.86 7.45 -20.72
CA LEU A 233 -1.53 6.87 -20.76
C LEU A 233 -0.52 7.88 -20.26
N TYR A 234 0.29 7.49 -19.29
CA TYR A 234 1.31 8.32 -18.68
C TYR A 234 2.68 7.70 -18.89
N ALA A 235 3.68 8.51 -19.23
CA ALA A 235 5.07 8.08 -19.11
C ALA A 235 5.43 7.84 -17.63
N ILE A 236 6.47 7.07 -17.35
CA ILE A 236 6.97 6.86 -15.98
C ILE A 236 7.36 8.15 -15.25
N SER A 237 7.60 9.24 -15.98
CA SER A 237 7.83 10.58 -15.43
C SER A 237 6.55 11.30 -14.99
N GLY A 238 5.38 10.67 -15.14
CA GLY A 238 4.07 11.26 -14.86
C GLY A 238 3.49 12.12 -15.98
N GLN A 239 4.24 12.34 -17.07
CA GLN A 239 3.75 13.11 -18.21
C GLN A 239 2.63 12.36 -18.94
N LEU A 240 1.51 13.03 -19.21
CA LEU A 240 0.44 12.49 -20.05
C LEU A 240 0.95 12.29 -21.49
N ALA A 241 0.96 11.04 -21.94
CA ALA A 241 1.38 10.60 -23.26
C ALA A 241 0.20 10.34 -24.22
N GLY A 242 -1.00 10.11 -23.68
CA GLY A 242 -2.21 9.94 -24.48
C GLY A 242 -3.48 9.92 -23.64
N SER A 243 -4.61 10.29 -24.23
CA SER A 243 -5.93 10.24 -23.61
C SER A 243 -6.95 9.73 -24.63
N TYR A 244 -7.76 8.77 -24.20
CA TYR A 244 -8.68 8.02 -25.05
C TYR A 244 -10.07 8.01 -24.41
N ASN A 245 -11.06 8.56 -25.10
CA ASN A 245 -12.46 8.37 -24.73
C ASN A 245 -12.89 7.02 -25.29
N MET A 246 -13.34 6.12 -24.41
CA MET A 246 -13.53 4.74 -24.79
C MET A 246 -14.91 4.49 -25.38
N ALA A 247 -15.95 5.30 -25.11
CA ALA A 247 -17.25 5.29 -25.80
C ALA A 247 -17.85 3.91 -26.21
N GLY A 248 -17.55 2.82 -25.48
CA GLY A 248 -17.95 1.44 -25.79
C GLY A 248 -16.92 0.59 -26.56
N GLU A 249 -15.84 1.20 -27.05
CA GLU A 249 -14.63 0.52 -27.53
C GLU A 249 -13.86 -0.13 -26.38
N ASN A 250 -13.11 -1.19 -26.71
CA ASN A 250 -12.28 -1.93 -25.77
C ASN A 250 -10.81 -2.03 -26.21
N GLN A 251 -10.42 -1.34 -27.28
CA GLN A 251 -9.04 -1.33 -27.77
C GLN A 251 -8.49 0.08 -27.91
N ILE A 252 -7.19 0.20 -27.70
CA ILE A 252 -6.46 1.46 -27.86
C ILE A 252 -5.28 1.20 -28.81
N ASN A 253 -5.20 2.00 -29.86
CA ASN A 253 -4.08 2.01 -30.78
C ASN A 253 -2.93 2.85 -30.22
N LEU A 254 -1.80 2.19 -29.96
CA LEU A 254 -0.55 2.74 -29.47
C LEU A 254 0.59 2.64 -30.51
N SER A 255 0.31 2.29 -31.77
CA SER A 255 1.35 2.13 -32.81
C SER A 255 2.21 3.39 -33.01
N ALA A 256 1.65 4.58 -32.80
CA ALA A 256 2.35 5.86 -32.90
C ALA A 256 3.15 6.24 -31.63
N LEU A 257 3.02 5.48 -30.55
CA LEU A 257 3.70 5.74 -29.28
C LEU A 257 5.18 5.34 -29.36
N GLN A 258 6.06 6.15 -28.79
CA GLN A 258 7.48 5.81 -28.71
C GLN A 258 7.72 4.62 -27.76
N SER A 259 8.68 3.76 -28.10
CA SER A 259 9.09 2.66 -27.23
C SER A 259 9.51 3.15 -25.85
N GLY A 260 9.09 2.45 -24.80
CA GLY A 260 9.32 2.86 -23.41
C GLY A 260 8.32 2.27 -22.43
N SER A 261 8.52 2.56 -21.14
CA SER A 261 7.60 2.18 -20.07
C SER A 261 6.51 3.24 -19.87
N TYR A 262 5.27 2.77 -19.75
CA TYR A 262 4.10 3.62 -19.54
C TYR A 262 3.18 3.01 -18.48
N ILE A 263 2.36 3.86 -17.89
CA ILE A 263 1.24 3.48 -17.03
C ILE A 263 -0.04 3.81 -17.80
N ILE A 264 -0.88 2.82 -18.04
CA ILE A 264 -2.26 3.06 -18.47
C ILE A 264 -3.15 3.13 -17.24
N SER A 265 -3.97 4.17 -17.14
CA SER A 265 -5.02 4.35 -16.15
C SER A 265 -6.38 4.31 -16.83
N VAL A 266 -7.21 3.34 -16.50
CA VAL A 266 -8.53 3.08 -17.08
C VAL A 266 -9.60 3.44 -16.08
N LYS A 267 -10.55 4.31 -16.47
CA LYS A 267 -11.71 4.69 -15.67
C LYS A 267 -12.97 4.03 -16.23
N LEU A 268 -13.72 3.36 -15.38
CA LEU A 268 -15.01 2.73 -15.67
C LEU A 268 -16.16 3.73 -15.49
N VAL A 269 -17.34 3.41 -16.02
CA VAL A 269 -18.53 4.27 -15.89
C VAL A 269 -19.00 4.44 -14.45
N SER A 270 -18.72 3.48 -13.56
CA SER A 270 -18.92 3.56 -12.10
C SER A 270 -18.06 4.62 -11.43
N GLY A 271 -16.99 5.08 -12.08
CA GLY A 271 -15.97 5.95 -11.51
C GLY A 271 -14.71 5.20 -11.06
N LYS A 272 -14.77 3.86 -10.92
CA LYS A 272 -13.63 3.03 -10.54
C LYS A 272 -12.48 3.19 -11.54
N THR A 273 -11.28 3.38 -11.01
CA THR A 273 -10.06 3.54 -11.83
C THR A 273 -9.08 2.40 -11.55
N VAL A 274 -8.54 1.80 -12.62
CA VAL A 274 -7.52 0.73 -12.58
C VAL A 274 -6.32 1.16 -13.40
N SER A 275 -5.12 1.10 -12.80
CA SER A 275 -3.87 1.41 -13.48
C SER A 275 -3.06 0.14 -13.75
N LYS A 276 -2.31 0.09 -14.85
CA LYS A 276 -1.41 -1.03 -15.18
C LYS A 276 -0.15 -0.53 -15.88
N HIS A 277 1.00 -1.09 -15.51
CA HIS A 277 2.24 -0.88 -16.24
C HIS A 277 2.22 -1.64 -17.57
N ILE A 278 2.65 -0.96 -18.64
CA ILE A 278 2.88 -1.55 -19.96
C ILE A 278 4.24 -1.09 -20.52
N ILE A 279 4.80 -1.91 -21.41
CA ILE A 279 6.03 -1.64 -22.13
C ILE A 279 5.68 -1.53 -23.62
N LYS A 280 5.88 -0.36 -24.21
CA LYS A 280 5.83 -0.18 -25.66
C LYS A 280 7.13 -0.68 -26.27
N LEU A 281 7.02 -1.65 -27.17
CA LEU A 281 8.12 -2.20 -27.97
C LEU A 281 8.44 -1.28 -29.15
#